data_AF-W1U5Y3-F1
#
_entry.id   AF-W1U5Y3-F1
#
_cell.length_a   1.000
_cell.length_b   1.000
_cell.length_c   1.000
_cell.angle_alpha   90.00
_cell.angle_beta   90.00
_cell.angle_gamma   90.00
#
_symmetry.space_group_name_H-M   'P 1'
#
loop_
_entity.id
_entity.type
_entity.pdbx_description
1 polymer ?
#
loop_
_entity_poly.entity_id
_entity_poly.type
_entity_poly.pdbx_seq_one_letter_code
_entity_poly.pdbx_strand_id
1 'polypeptide(L)'
;MVSGGFRLYLLLETACLARSTYYYQLKQLDQPDKDKDLKDEIQAIYNEHTGNYGYRRIHLELRNRGFVINHRLEFVANGSILPTKERLARKQSISFNASLKHRGQWKSAIRM
;
A
#
# COMPACT_ATOMS: atom_id res chain seq x y z
N MET A 1 -2.98 -21.08 12.91
CA MET A 1 -4.01 -21.33 13.95
C MET A 1 -3.41 -22.27 14.99
N VAL A 2 -3.63 -22.04 16.29
CA VAL A 2 -2.99 -22.81 17.36
C VAL A 2 -3.53 -24.24 17.36
N SER A 3 -2.71 -25.18 16.89
CA SER A 3 -3.10 -26.60 16.69
C SER A 3 -2.74 -27.52 17.87
N GLY A 4 -2.13 -26.99 18.93
CA GLY A 4 -1.95 -27.72 20.19
C GLY A 4 -3.08 -27.32 21.14
N GLY A 5 -3.78 -28.28 21.76
CA GLY A 5 -5.00 -28.11 22.57
C GLY A 5 -4.92 -27.23 23.83
N PHE A 6 -4.04 -26.23 23.83
CA PHE A 6 -3.89 -25.21 24.87
C PHE A 6 -4.91 -24.09 24.68
N ARG A 7 -5.40 -23.56 25.81
CA ARG A 7 -6.30 -22.42 25.81
C ARG A 7 -5.54 -21.16 25.38
N LEU A 8 -6.06 -20.44 24.38
CA LEU A 8 -5.49 -19.19 23.87
C LEU A 8 -5.19 -18.16 24.97
N TYR A 9 -6.02 -18.11 26.01
CA TYR A 9 -5.81 -17.20 27.15
C TYR A 9 -4.46 -17.42 27.84
N LEU A 10 -4.10 -18.69 28.10
CA LEU A 10 -2.85 -19.05 28.78
C LEU A 10 -1.63 -18.66 27.93
N LEU A 11 -1.72 -18.88 26.62
CA LEU A 11 -0.65 -18.52 25.69
C LEU A 11 -0.41 -17.02 25.66
N LEU A 12 -1.49 -16.23 25.61
CA LEU A 12 -1.41 -14.77 25.60
C LEU A 12 -0.87 -14.23 26.93
N GLU A 13 -1.24 -14.84 28.05
CA GLU A 13 -0.74 -14.49 29.38
C GLU A 13 0.77 -14.76 29.50
N THR A 14 1.25 -15.94 29.07
CA THR A 14 2.69 -16.25 29.05
C THR A 14 3.50 -15.36 28.11
N ALA A 15 2.89 -14.91 27.00
CA ALA A 15 3.51 -14.03 26.03
C ALA A 15 3.36 -12.53 26.39
N CYS A 16 2.69 -12.20 27.50
CA CYS A 16 2.37 -10.83 27.91
C CYS A 16 1.66 -10.01 26.80
N LEU A 17 0.78 -10.65 26.03
CA LEU A 17 0.06 -10.04 24.90
C LEU A 17 -1.42 -9.85 25.22
N ALA A 18 -1.95 -8.67 24.88
CA ALA A 18 -3.39 -8.43 24.97
C ALA A 18 -4.16 -9.21 23.89
N ARG A 19 -5.37 -9.67 24.24
CA ARG A 19 -6.27 -10.39 23.34
C ARG A 19 -6.62 -9.58 22.09
N SER A 20 -6.80 -8.27 22.24
CA SER A 20 -7.04 -7.34 21.12
C SER A 20 -5.87 -7.31 20.13
N THR A 21 -4.63 -7.29 20.63
CA THR A 21 -3.41 -7.31 19.81
C THR A 21 -3.31 -8.59 18.99
N TYR A 22 -3.63 -9.75 19.60
CA TYR A 22 -3.64 -11.03 18.88
C TYR A 22 -4.63 -11.05 17.72
N TYR A 23 -5.89 -10.66 17.96
CA TYR A 23 -6.88 -10.65 16.89
C TYR A 23 -6.61 -9.57 15.83
N TYR A 24 -6.00 -8.45 16.22
CA TYR A 24 -5.52 -7.45 15.27
C TYR A 24 -4.45 -8.04 14.35
N GLN A 25 -3.43 -8.70 14.89
CA GLN A 25 -2.38 -9.35 14.11
C GLN A 25 -2.94 -10.47 13.21
N LEU A 26 -3.87 -11.28 13.73
CA LEU A 26 -4.54 -12.33 12.95
C LEU A 26 -5.27 -11.75 11.73
N LYS A 27 -5.99 -10.64 11.92
CA LYS A 27 -6.67 -9.92 10.83
C LYS A 27 -5.70 -9.30 9.82
N GLN A 28 -4.50 -8.93 10.24
CA GLN A 28 -3.45 -8.43 9.34
C GLN A 28 -2.80 -9.56 8.54
N LEU A 29 -2.65 -10.76 9.13
CA LEU A 29 -2.11 -11.94 8.44
C LEU A 29 -3.08 -12.50 7.40
N ASP A 30 -4.39 -12.41 7.63
CA ASP A 30 -5.41 -12.82 6.65
C ASP A 30 -5.51 -11.88 5.44
N GLN A 31 -4.89 -10.68 5.50
CA GLN A 31 -4.91 -9.77 4.37
C GLN A 31 -3.87 -10.17 3.31
N PRO A 32 -4.23 -10.11 2.01
CA PRO A 32 -3.27 -10.35 0.94
C PRO A 32 -2.15 -9.31 1.03
N ASP A 33 -0.92 -9.80 1.09
CA ASP A 33 0.29 -8.98 1.15
C ASP A 33 0.43 -8.20 -0.16
N LYS A 34 0.07 -6.92 -0.13
CA LYS A 34 0.12 -6.01 -1.29
C LYS A 34 1.53 -5.81 -1.82
N ASP A 35 2.53 -6.07 -0.98
CA ASP A 35 3.94 -5.85 -1.28
C ASP A 35 4.66 -7.17 -1.58
N LYS A 36 3.93 -8.27 -1.74
CA LYS A 36 4.51 -9.59 -2.00
C LYS A 36 5.40 -9.59 -3.24
N ASP A 37 4.87 -9.08 -4.36
CA ASP A 37 5.62 -9.00 -5.62
C ASP A 37 6.88 -8.15 -5.48
N LEU A 38 6.82 -7.07 -4.69
CA LEU A 38 7.96 -6.20 -4.44
C LEU A 38 9.00 -6.85 -3.52
N LYS A 39 8.57 -7.63 -2.51
CA LYS A 39 9.47 -8.41 -1.65
C LYS A 39 10.17 -9.52 -2.43
N ASP A 40 9.43 -10.19 -3.30
CA ASP A 40 9.97 -11.25 -4.16
C ASP A 40 11.03 -10.67 -5.12
N GLU A 41 10.78 -9.49 -5.70
CA GLU A 41 11.74 -8.80 -6.55
C GLU A 41 12.99 -8.34 -5.78
N ILE A 42 12.82 -7.79 -4.57
CA ILE A 42 13.95 -7.43 -3.70
C ILE A 42 14.82 -8.65 -3.42
N GLN A 43 14.19 -9.79 -3.13
CA GLN A 43 14.91 -11.03 -2.88
C GLN A 43 15.64 -11.52 -4.13
N ALA A 44 15.04 -11.38 -5.31
CA ALA A 44 15.67 -11.71 -6.59
C ALA A 44 16.92 -10.85 -6.83
N ILE A 45 16.82 -9.53 -6.68
CA ILE A 45 17.95 -8.59 -6.82
C ILE A 45 19.05 -8.91 -5.80
N TYR A 46 18.67 -9.20 -4.55
CA TYR A 46 19.62 -9.54 -3.51
C TYR A 46 20.42 -10.81 -3.84
N ASN A 47 19.74 -11.85 -4.32
CA ASN A 47 20.35 -13.11 -4.70
C ASN A 47 21.24 -12.98 -5.95
N GLU A 48 20.78 -12.23 -6.96
CA GLU A 48 21.52 -11.98 -8.20
C GLU A 48 22.86 -11.30 -7.95
N HIS A 49 22.90 -10.38 -6.99
CA HIS A 49 24.11 -9.64 -6.63
C HIS A 49 24.86 -10.23 -5.43
N THR A 50 24.74 -11.54 -5.19
CA THR A 50 25.49 -12.29 -4.15
C THR A 50 25.37 -11.69 -2.74
N GLY A 51 24.25 -11.01 -2.45
CA GLY A 51 23.98 -10.37 -1.16
C GLY A 51 24.80 -9.11 -0.85
N ASN A 52 25.64 -8.64 -1.76
CA ASN A 52 26.49 -7.44 -1.59
C ASN A 52 25.75 -6.12 -1.89
N TYR A 53 24.49 -6.20 -2.30
CA TYR A 53 23.68 -5.02 -2.56
C TYR A 53 22.98 -4.59 -1.28
N GLY A 54 23.38 -3.43 -0.76
CA GLY A 54 22.64 -2.73 0.29
C GLY A 54 21.40 -2.02 -0.25
N TYR A 55 20.55 -1.50 0.66
CA TYR A 55 19.24 -0.91 0.35
C TYR A 55 19.28 0.09 -0.82
N ARG A 56 20.33 0.94 -0.88
CA ARG A 56 20.43 2.01 -1.88
C ARG A 56 20.65 1.46 -3.29
N ARG A 57 21.41 0.38 -3.44
CA ARG A 57 21.64 -0.29 -4.73
C ARG A 57 20.40 -1.07 -5.15
N ILE A 58 19.74 -1.75 -4.22
CA ILE A 58 18.47 -2.44 -4.46
C ILE A 58 17.40 -1.46 -4.94
N HIS A 59 17.26 -0.29 -4.30
CA HIS A 59 16.30 0.74 -4.72
C HIS A 59 16.58 1.27 -6.14
N LEU A 60 17.85 1.41 -6.52
CA LEU A 60 18.21 1.81 -7.88
C LEU A 60 17.86 0.73 -8.91
N GLU A 61 18.13 -0.55 -8.60
CA GLU A 61 17.76 -1.66 -9.46
C GLU A 61 16.25 -1.82 -9.61
N LEU A 62 15.50 -1.69 -8.53
CA LEU A 62 14.04 -1.65 -8.59
C LEU A 62 13.55 -0.55 -9.52
N ARG A 63 14.14 0.65 -9.44
CA ARG A 63 13.80 1.74 -10.36
C ARG A 63 14.19 1.41 -11.82
N ASN A 64 15.34 0.77 -12.04
CA ASN A 64 15.80 0.36 -13.38
C ASN A 64 14.86 -0.68 -14.00
N ARG A 65 14.30 -1.59 -13.19
CA ARG A 65 13.30 -2.58 -13.60
C ARG A 65 11.88 -2.01 -13.76
N GLY A 66 11.71 -0.70 -13.56
CA GLY A 66 10.45 0.00 -13.77
C GLY A 66 9.54 0.08 -12.54
N PHE A 67 10.01 -0.33 -11.36
CA PHE A 67 9.24 -0.18 -10.13
C PHE A 67 9.23 1.28 -9.67
N VAL A 68 8.04 1.89 -9.66
CA VAL A 68 7.82 3.22 -9.08
C VAL A 68 7.42 3.05 -7.62
N ILE A 69 8.42 3.05 -6.73
CA ILE A 69 8.20 3.00 -5.28
C ILE A 69 7.70 4.38 -4.83
N ASN A 70 6.40 4.54 -4.71
CA ASN A 70 5.80 5.73 -4.10
C ASN A 70 5.67 5.52 -2.58
N HIS A 71 5.91 6.54 -1.76
CA HIS A 71 5.82 6.45 -0.29
C HIS A 71 4.39 6.18 0.21
N ARG A 72 3.41 6.22 -0.70
CA ARG A 72 2.10 5.58 -0.61
C ARG A 72 2.12 4.42 -1.60
N LEU A 73 2.10 3.20 -1.10
CA LEU A 73 2.10 1.94 -1.85
C LEU A 73 1.03 1.94 -2.95
N GLU A 74 1.43 2.32 -4.15
CA GLU A 74 0.67 2.16 -5.38
C GLU A 74 1.58 1.37 -6.33
N PHE A 75 1.39 0.05 -6.36
CA PHE A 75 2.06 -0.85 -7.28
C PHE A 75 1.62 -0.52 -8.71
N VAL A 76 2.57 -0.14 -9.57
CA VAL A 76 2.33 0.16 -10.99
C VAL A 76 2.95 -0.96 -11.81
N ALA A 77 2.16 -1.98 -12.15
CA ALA A 77 2.45 -2.80 -13.31
C ALA A 77 1.94 -2.07 -14.56
N ASN A 78 2.82 -1.90 -15.55
CA ASN A 78 2.48 -1.48 -16.91
C ASN A 78 1.96 -0.04 -17.09
N GLY A 79 2.82 0.93 -16.76
CA GLY A 79 2.87 2.23 -17.46
C GLY A 79 1.64 3.14 -17.40
N SER A 80 0.63 2.83 -16.59
CA SER A 80 -0.56 3.65 -16.45
C SER A 80 -0.91 3.83 -14.98
N ILE A 81 -0.75 5.05 -14.49
CA ILE A 81 -1.22 5.46 -13.16
C ILE A 81 -2.76 5.47 -13.23
N LEU A 82 -3.42 4.39 -12.82
CA LEU A 82 -4.86 4.40 -12.61
C LEU A 82 -5.14 5.10 -11.27
N PRO A 83 -5.75 6.30 -11.25
CA PRO A 83 -6.20 6.89 -10.01
C PRO A 83 -7.31 6.00 -9.44
N THR A 84 -7.25 5.69 -8.14
CA THR A 84 -8.38 5.12 -7.40
C THR A 84 -9.65 5.92 -7.70
N LYS A 85 -10.83 5.30 -7.75
CA LYS A 85 -12.12 5.96 -8.10
C LYS A 85 -12.32 7.31 -7.40
N GLU A 86 -11.91 7.41 -6.13
CA GLU A 86 -11.93 8.64 -5.32
C GLU A 86 -11.04 9.77 -5.86
N ARG A 87 -9.87 9.44 -6.41
CA ARG A 87 -8.91 10.40 -6.97
C ARG A 87 -9.36 10.89 -8.36
N LEU A 88 -10.00 10.02 -9.14
CA LEU A 88 -10.65 10.41 -10.40
C LEU A 88 -11.80 11.39 -10.13
N ALA A 89 -12.65 11.11 -9.13
CA ALA A 89 -13.73 11.99 -8.72
C ALA A 89 -13.22 13.37 -8.25
N ARG A 90 -12.15 13.41 -7.44
CA ARG A 90 -11.51 14.68 -7.02
C ARG A 90 -10.93 15.46 -8.19
N LYS A 91 -10.25 14.80 -9.13
CA LYS A 91 -9.66 15.47 -10.29
C LYS A 91 -10.75 16.02 -11.23
N GLN A 92 -11.81 15.26 -11.46
CA GLN A 92 -12.99 15.70 -12.22
C GLN A 92 -13.68 16.90 -11.55
N SER A 93 -13.85 16.87 -10.22
CA SER A 93 -14.42 17.97 -9.43
C SER A 93 -13.57 19.26 -9.52
N ILE A 94 -12.24 19.14 -9.41
CA ILE A 94 -11.31 20.28 -9.53
C ILE A 94 -11.36 20.86 -10.94
N SER A 95 -11.33 20.02 -11.99
CA SER A 95 -11.44 20.49 -13.37
C SER A 95 -12.80 21.12 -13.68
N PHE A 96 -13.88 20.57 -13.11
CA PHE A 96 -15.23 21.11 -13.26
C PHE A 96 -15.34 22.51 -12.64
N ASN A 97 -14.87 22.67 -11.39
CA ASN A 97 -14.82 23.94 -10.70
C ASN A 97 -13.89 24.96 -11.38
N ALA A 98 -12.76 24.51 -11.93
CA ALA A 98 -11.88 25.36 -12.73
C ALA A 98 -12.58 25.88 -14.01
N SER A 99 -13.39 25.03 -14.68
CA SER A 99 -14.18 25.44 -15.85
C SER A 99 -15.31 26.41 -15.50
N LEU A 100 -15.90 26.28 -14.30
CA LEU A 100 -16.96 27.17 -13.82
C LEU A 100 -16.39 28.53 -13.40
N LYS A 101 -15.16 28.56 -12.90
CA LYS A 101 -14.44 29.78 -12.54
C LYS A 101 -14.13 30.63 -13.77
N HIS A 102 -13.70 30.00 -14.87
CA HIS A 102 -13.47 30.70 -16.15
C HIS A 102 -14.75 31.27 -16.77
N ARG A 103 -15.91 30.62 -16.55
CA ARG A 103 -17.21 31.05 -17.09
C ARG A 103 -18.00 32.00 -16.18
N GLY A 104 -17.45 32.39 -15.02
CA GLY A 104 -18.10 33.32 -14.09
C GLY A 104 -19.35 32.76 -13.37
N GLN A 105 -19.67 31.48 -13.53
CA GLN A 105 -20.92 30.85 -13.02
C GLN A 105 -20.77 30.19 -11.64
N TRP A 106 -19.60 30.31 -11.01
CA TRP A 106 -19.24 29.63 -9.76
C TRP A 106 -20.10 29.98 -8.52
N LYS A 107 -20.86 31.08 -8.53
CA LYS A 107 -21.72 31.47 -7.40
C LYS A 107 -23.07 30.71 -7.33
N SER A 108 -23.59 30.15 -8.42
CA SER A 108 -24.84 29.37 -8.40
C SER A 108 -24.65 27.92 -7.95
N ALA A 109 -23.46 27.34 -8.09
CA ALA A 109 -23.21 25.92 -7.82
C ALA A 109 -23.03 25.58 -6.32
N ILE A 110 -22.88 26.58 -5.44
CA ILE A 110 -22.62 26.41 -4.01
C ILE A 110 -23.94 26.42 -3.19
N ARG A 111 -25.11 26.52 -3.85
CA ARG A 111 -26.42 26.69 -3.18
C ARG A 111 -27.40 25.52 -3.36
N MET A 112 -26.94 24.31 -3.69
CA MET A 112 -27.74 23.07 -3.68
C MET A 112 -27.07 22.01 -2.81
#